data_AF-A0A0G0ZDE6-F1
#
_entry.id   AF-A0A0G0ZDE6-F1
#
_cell.length_a   1.000
_cell.length_b   1.000
_cell.length_c   1.000
_cell.angle_alpha   90.00
_cell.angle_beta   90.00
_cell.angle_gamma   90.00
#
_symmetry.space_group_name_H-M   'P 1'
#
loop_
_entity.id
_entity.type
_entity.pdbx_description
1 polymer ?
#
loop_
_entity_poly.entity_id
_entity_poly.type
_entity_poly.pdbx_seq_one_letter_code
_entity_poly.pdbx_strand_id
1 'polypeptide(L)'
;MYSDEILAKYIDLHRKKFGKKPSYIRPYCARSDPALNSGLVPTILALKVALSKYKKLSESCGVALFPMLGTGSLPFRGGLSPANLDNALKEYSGIKTLTIQSAFRYDYPKSAVLAAVKKIKNELPKGIAPSVSEKNTREIEEVIPGFIKNYRTTVEAISGLINAVSDQVSRRRERLLHIGLFGYSRGLGKVQLPRAITFTSALYSLGIPPELIGTGRGLAAALKKGLSEAVLKHYLFLKEDLISAGHYLNKENLIKLSAKNNVWLDIIEDIKQIENFLGRQLGPENASQREHYQLTGKILEKYYRNQNFSQLITLAGLLRRSLG
;
A
#
# COMPACT_ATOMS: atom_id res chain seq x y z
N MET A 1 -1.45 14.32 4.26
CA MET A 1 -0.51 14.98 5.17
C MET A 1 -1.24 15.96 6.08
N TYR A 2 -1.89 16.99 5.53
CA TYR A 2 -2.53 18.07 6.31
C TYR A 2 -4.00 17.82 6.70
N SER A 3 -4.36 16.58 6.99
CA SER A 3 -5.74 16.26 7.38
C SER A 3 -6.09 16.81 8.78
N ASP A 4 -5.11 17.20 9.58
CA ASP A 4 -5.28 17.93 10.83
C ASP A 4 -5.98 19.28 10.63
N GLU A 5 -5.72 19.99 9.54
CA GLU A 5 -6.41 21.27 9.24
C GLU A 5 -7.91 21.07 9.04
N ILE A 6 -8.30 19.97 8.39
CA ILE A 6 -9.70 19.57 8.22
C ILE A 6 -10.33 19.26 9.58
N LEU A 7 -9.61 18.56 10.45
CA LEU A 7 -10.08 18.23 11.79
C LEU A 7 -10.19 19.47 12.69
N ALA A 8 -9.23 20.39 12.62
CA ALA A 8 -9.26 21.67 13.34
C ALA A 8 -10.49 22.48 12.93
N LYS A 9 -10.73 22.61 11.61
CA LYS A 9 -11.93 23.27 11.08
C LYS A 9 -13.21 22.59 11.57
N TYR A 10 -13.26 21.26 11.59
CA TYR A 10 -14.41 20.52 12.10
C TYR A 10 -14.65 20.80 13.59
N ILE A 11 -13.60 20.80 14.42
CA ILE A 11 -13.69 21.12 15.86
C ILE A 11 -14.25 22.53 16.07
N ASP A 12 -13.77 23.50 15.29
CA ASP A 12 -14.25 24.88 15.36
C ASP A 12 -15.71 25.01 14.94
N LEU A 13 -16.11 24.35 13.86
CA LEU A 13 -17.51 24.32 13.41
C LEU A 13 -18.41 23.66 14.46
N HIS A 14 -17.97 22.56 15.07
CA HIS A 14 -18.72 21.88 16.12
C HIS A 14 -18.91 22.78 17.34
N ARG A 15 -17.86 23.49 17.77
CA ARG A 15 -17.95 24.48 18.85
C ARG A 15 -18.92 25.61 18.51
N LYS A 16 -18.84 26.17 17.31
CA LYS A 16 -19.75 27.24 16.85
C LYS A 16 -21.21 26.78 16.81
N LYS A 17 -21.48 25.55 16.36
CA LYS A 17 -22.84 25.03 16.19
C LYS A 17 -23.48 24.53 17.50
N PHE A 18 -22.69 23.93 18.39
CA PHE A 18 -23.20 23.21 19.56
C PHE A 18 -22.74 23.81 20.90
N GLY A 19 -22.00 24.92 20.90
CA GLY A 19 -21.47 25.55 22.11
C GLY A 19 -20.36 24.77 22.82
N LYS A 20 -19.95 23.61 22.28
CA LYS A 20 -18.93 22.73 22.88
C LYS A 20 -18.08 22.04 21.83
N LYS A 21 -16.86 21.65 22.19
CA LYS A 21 -16.00 20.79 21.37
C LYS A 21 -16.49 19.33 21.44
N PRO A 22 -16.20 18.48 20.43
CA PRO A 22 -16.46 17.05 20.54
C PRO A 22 -15.60 16.45 21.66
N SER A 23 -16.12 15.42 22.34
CA SER A 23 -15.38 14.74 23.42
C SER A 23 -14.11 14.05 22.92
N TYR A 24 -14.15 13.53 21.70
CA TYR A 24 -13.00 12.98 20.98
C TYR A 24 -13.32 12.89 19.49
N ILE A 25 -12.31 12.63 18.67
CA ILE A 25 -12.46 12.36 17.23
C ILE A 25 -11.69 11.08 16.86
N ARG A 26 -12.27 10.28 15.95
CA ARG A 26 -11.69 9.02 15.48
C ARG A 26 -11.45 9.09 13.97
N PRO A 27 -10.37 9.74 13.48
CA PRO A 27 -10.15 9.90 12.05
C PRO A 27 -9.80 8.56 11.41
N TYR A 28 -10.42 8.25 10.27
CA TYR A 28 -10.12 7.04 9.49
C TYR A 28 -9.09 7.34 8.40
N CYS A 29 -7.91 6.74 8.51
CA CYS A 29 -6.85 6.83 7.53
C CYS A 29 -6.89 5.59 6.61
N ALA A 30 -7.10 5.80 5.30
CA ALA A 30 -7.00 4.72 4.33
C ALA A 30 -5.54 4.42 3.98
N ARG A 31 -5.16 3.14 3.83
CA ARG A 31 -3.87 2.76 3.20
C ARG A 31 -4.01 2.44 1.72
N SER A 32 -5.04 1.68 1.37
CA SER A 32 -5.15 1.08 0.05
C SER A 32 -5.37 2.12 -1.06
N ASP A 33 -6.30 3.05 -0.90
CA ASP A 33 -6.62 4.03 -1.95
C ASP A 33 -5.50 5.09 -2.13
N PRO A 34 -4.87 5.62 -1.07
CA PRO A 34 -3.71 6.48 -1.27
C PRO A 34 -2.54 5.74 -1.94
N ALA A 35 -2.29 4.47 -1.61
CA ALA A 35 -1.25 3.68 -2.26
C ALA A 35 -1.56 3.46 -3.74
N LEU A 36 -2.80 3.10 -4.07
CA LEU A 36 -3.28 3.01 -5.45
C LEU A 36 -3.00 4.32 -6.21
N ASN A 37 -3.24 5.47 -5.58
CA ASN A 37 -3.15 6.80 -6.20
C ASN A 37 -1.76 7.42 -6.25
N SER A 38 -0.85 7.02 -5.37
CA SER A 38 0.41 7.74 -5.14
C SER A 38 1.60 6.82 -4.94
N GLY A 39 1.41 5.51 -4.94
CA GLY A 39 2.44 4.53 -4.65
C GLY A 39 2.61 4.27 -3.15
N LEU A 40 3.39 3.25 -2.84
CA LEU A 40 3.60 2.75 -1.49
C LEU A 40 4.29 3.79 -0.58
N VAL A 41 5.45 4.29 -1.00
CA VAL A 41 6.30 5.16 -0.18
C VAL A 41 5.60 6.48 0.18
N PRO A 42 5.02 7.25 -0.77
CA PRO A 42 4.32 8.49 -0.42
C PRO A 42 3.18 8.30 0.57
N THR A 43 2.49 7.16 0.49
CA THR A 43 1.38 6.86 1.39
C THR A 43 1.84 6.68 2.83
N ILE A 44 2.93 5.93 3.05
CA ILE A 44 3.46 5.72 4.38
C ILE A 44 4.01 7.02 4.96
N LEU A 45 4.81 7.76 4.19
CA LEU A 45 5.36 9.04 4.65
C LEU A 45 4.24 10.04 5.00
N ALA A 46 3.21 10.13 4.15
CA ALA A 46 2.07 11.00 4.40
C ALA A 46 1.29 10.62 5.66
N LEU A 47 1.19 9.33 5.97
CA LEU A 47 0.58 8.83 7.19
C LEU A 47 1.39 9.25 8.43
N LYS A 48 2.73 9.13 8.38
CA LYS A 48 3.60 9.52 9.51
C LYS A 48 3.46 11.00 9.86
N VAL A 49 3.47 11.85 8.84
CA VAL A 49 3.24 13.29 9.01
C VAL A 49 1.84 13.55 9.58
N ALA A 50 0.81 12.89 9.06
CA ALA A 50 -0.56 13.05 9.56
C ALA A 50 -0.69 12.64 11.04
N LEU A 51 -0.11 11.51 11.45
CA LEU A 51 -0.15 11.05 12.85
C LEU A 51 0.60 12.00 13.80
N SER A 52 1.76 12.52 13.37
CA SER A 52 2.50 13.55 14.11
C SER A 52 1.65 14.81 14.29
N LYS A 53 1.03 15.30 13.23
CA LYS A 53 0.17 16.49 13.26
C LYS A 53 -1.11 16.27 14.08
N TYR A 54 -1.71 15.08 14.04
CA TYR A 54 -2.84 14.73 14.90
C TYR A 54 -2.47 14.79 16.38
N LYS A 55 -1.27 14.31 16.76
CA LYS A 55 -0.78 14.44 18.13
C LYS A 55 -0.70 15.92 18.54
N LYS A 56 -0.05 16.76 17.73
CA LYS A 56 0.06 18.22 17.98
C LYS A 56 -1.32 18.90 18.07
N LEU A 57 -2.24 18.55 17.18
CA LEU A 57 -3.60 19.09 17.19
C LEU A 57 -4.34 18.68 18.47
N SER A 58 -4.25 17.41 18.87
CA SER A 58 -4.88 16.91 20.09
C SER A 58 -4.42 17.69 21.32
N GLU A 59 -3.12 17.96 21.41
CA GLU A 59 -2.49 18.74 22.48
C GLU A 59 -2.95 20.21 22.45
N SER A 60 -2.97 20.85 21.27
CA SER A 60 -3.31 22.28 21.16
C SER A 60 -4.79 22.58 21.38
N CYS A 61 -5.69 21.70 20.96
CA CYS A 61 -7.13 21.95 21.05
C CYS A 61 -7.80 21.28 22.25
N GLY A 62 -7.11 20.38 22.96
CA GLY A 62 -7.63 19.62 24.09
C GLY A 62 -8.70 18.57 23.71
N VAL A 63 -8.77 18.17 22.44
CA VAL A 63 -9.68 17.11 21.96
C VAL A 63 -8.86 15.87 21.65
N ALA A 64 -9.17 14.76 22.31
CA ALA A 64 -8.48 13.49 22.09
C ALA A 64 -8.71 12.95 20.66
N LEU A 65 -7.64 12.50 20.01
CA LEU A 65 -7.68 11.88 18.69
C LEU A 65 -7.32 10.40 18.77
N PHE A 66 -8.17 9.55 18.17
CA PHE A 66 -8.01 8.09 18.13
C PHE A 66 -7.95 7.56 16.68
N PRO A 67 -6.83 7.75 15.95
CA PRO A 67 -6.79 7.39 14.53
C PRO A 67 -7.04 5.90 14.26
N MET A 68 -7.78 5.62 13.20
CA MET A 68 -8.02 4.28 12.67
C MET A 68 -7.25 4.10 11.36
N LEU A 69 -6.82 2.87 11.06
CA LEU A 69 -6.13 2.57 9.82
C LEU A 69 -6.81 1.41 9.08
N GLY A 70 -7.18 1.67 7.83
CA GLY A 70 -7.67 0.66 6.90
C GLY A 70 -6.53 -0.05 6.19
N THR A 71 -6.19 -1.27 6.63
CA THR A 71 -5.04 -2.07 6.14
C THR A 71 -5.45 -3.37 5.47
N GLY A 72 -4.80 -3.72 4.36
CA GLY A 72 -4.77 -5.06 3.78
C GLY A 72 -3.54 -5.86 4.23
N SER A 73 -3.48 -7.14 3.86
CA SER A 73 -2.42 -8.05 4.29
C SER A 73 -1.15 -8.00 3.43
N LEU A 74 -1.25 -7.60 2.16
CA LEU A 74 -0.07 -7.36 1.32
C LEU A 74 0.54 -5.98 1.62
N PRO A 75 1.87 -5.81 1.51
CA PRO A 75 2.57 -4.57 1.86
C PRO A 75 1.97 -3.32 1.20
N PHE A 76 1.65 -3.39 -0.10
CA PHE A 76 1.05 -2.27 -0.86
C PHE A 76 -0.18 -1.67 -0.16
N ARG A 77 -0.99 -2.54 0.44
CA ARG A 77 -2.26 -2.16 1.07
C ARG A 77 -2.19 -2.03 2.58
N GLY A 78 -1.03 -2.24 3.19
CA GLY A 78 -0.82 -2.03 4.62
C GLY A 78 -0.01 -3.12 5.31
N GLY A 79 0.21 -4.28 4.71
CA GLY A 79 1.09 -5.31 5.27
C GLY A 79 0.64 -5.90 6.62
N LEU A 80 -0.63 -5.73 7.03
CA LEU A 80 -1.12 -6.28 8.29
C LEU A 80 -1.53 -7.74 8.10
N SER A 81 -0.71 -8.65 8.62
CA SER A 81 -0.96 -10.09 8.60
C SER A 81 -0.48 -10.74 9.91
N PRO A 82 -0.92 -11.96 10.23
CA PRO A 82 -0.34 -12.72 11.34
C PRO A 82 1.17 -12.96 11.19
N ALA A 83 1.68 -13.02 9.95
CA ALA A 83 3.11 -13.25 9.68
C ALA A 83 3.99 -11.99 9.78
N ASN A 84 3.40 -10.79 9.67
CA ASN A 84 4.13 -9.51 9.68
C ASN A 84 3.65 -8.58 10.82
N LEU A 85 3.06 -9.15 11.86
CA LEU A 85 2.33 -8.38 12.86
C LEU A 85 3.21 -7.38 13.61
N ASP A 86 4.41 -7.80 13.99
CA ASP A 86 5.29 -7.02 14.87
C ASP A 86 5.80 -5.78 14.13
N ASN A 87 6.21 -5.96 12.88
CA ASN A 87 6.59 -4.87 12.00
C ASN A 87 5.40 -3.93 11.77
N ALA A 88 4.20 -4.47 11.49
CA ALA A 88 3.02 -3.65 11.28
C ALA A 88 2.64 -2.81 12.52
N LEU A 89 2.71 -3.39 13.73
CA LEU A 89 2.41 -2.65 14.96
C LEU A 89 3.42 -1.53 15.23
N LYS A 90 4.70 -1.76 14.92
CA LYS A 90 5.75 -0.74 15.06
C LYS A 90 5.67 0.33 13.97
N GLU A 91 5.42 -0.06 12.71
CA GLU A 91 5.22 0.85 11.58
C GLU A 91 4.03 1.79 11.86
N TYR A 92 2.94 1.27 12.41
CA TYR A 92 1.70 2.03 12.63
C TYR A 92 1.52 2.51 14.08
N SER A 93 2.62 2.66 14.83
CA SER A 93 2.56 3.22 16.18
C SER A 93 1.84 4.59 16.19
N GLY A 94 0.87 4.74 17.09
CA GLY A 94 -0.04 5.89 17.16
C GLY A 94 -1.45 5.64 16.60
N ILE A 95 -1.62 4.60 15.78
CA ILE A 95 -2.95 4.11 15.41
C ILE A 95 -3.61 3.43 16.61
N LYS A 96 -4.89 3.70 16.81
CA LYS A 96 -5.70 3.16 17.91
C LYS A 96 -6.69 2.10 17.45
N THR A 97 -6.81 1.87 16.14
CA THR A 97 -7.71 0.86 15.57
C THR A 97 -7.23 0.37 14.23
N LEU A 98 -7.11 -0.94 14.07
CA LEU A 98 -6.76 -1.57 12.80
C LEU A 98 -7.98 -2.30 12.24
N THR A 99 -8.19 -2.22 10.92
CA THR A 99 -9.18 -3.06 10.26
C THR A 99 -8.63 -4.47 10.06
N ILE A 100 -9.33 -5.48 10.55
CA ILE A 100 -8.99 -6.89 10.31
C ILE A 100 -9.75 -7.39 9.07
N GLN A 101 -9.06 -7.45 7.93
CA GLN A 101 -9.66 -7.80 6.63
C GLN A 101 -9.80 -9.33 6.44
N SER A 102 -10.51 -9.73 5.38
CA SER A 102 -10.77 -11.15 5.10
C SER A 102 -9.51 -12.00 4.99
N ALA A 103 -8.47 -11.52 4.30
CA ALA A 103 -7.25 -12.29 4.11
C ALA A 103 -6.60 -12.66 5.44
N PHE A 104 -6.43 -11.68 6.34
CA PHE A 104 -5.98 -11.90 7.72
C PHE A 104 -6.78 -13.00 8.44
N ARG A 105 -8.10 -13.06 8.25
CA ARG A 105 -8.99 -13.99 8.99
C ARG A 105 -9.05 -15.40 8.40
N TYR A 106 -8.96 -15.51 7.08
CA TYR A 106 -9.31 -16.75 6.37
C TYR A 106 -8.15 -17.39 5.60
N ASP A 107 -7.13 -16.61 5.23
CA ASP A 107 -5.99 -17.13 4.46
C ASP A 107 -4.84 -17.60 5.38
N TYR A 108 -4.99 -17.44 6.70
CA TYR A 108 -4.02 -17.85 7.74
C TYR A 108 -4.62 -18.88 8.71
N PRO A 109 -3.80 -19.72 9.35
CA PRO A 109 -4.26 -20.67 10.35
C PRO A 109 -5.00 -19.99 11.51
N LYS A 110 -6.14 -20.54 11.93
CA LYS A 110 -7.00 -19.96 12.99
C LYS A 110 -6.21 -19.66 14.27
N SER A 111 -5.30 -20.53 14.68
CA SER A 111 -4.44 -20.34 15.86
C SER A 111 -3.58 -19.08 15.75
N ALA A 112 -2.93 -18.86 14.59
CA ALA A 112 -2.13 -17.67 14.31
C ALA A 112 -2.99 -16.40 14.32
N VAL A 113 -4.20 -16.46 13.75
CA VAL A 113 -5.15 -15.33 13.75
C VAL A 113 -5.56 -14.94 15.18
N LEU A 114 -5.90 -15.92 16.02
CA LEU A 114 -6.30 -15.67 17.41
C LEU A 114 -5.15 -15.08 18.23
N ALA A 115 -3.94 -15.63 18.07
CA ALA A 115 -2.74 -15.10 18.72
C ALA A 115 -2.46 -13.65 18.28
N ALA A 116 -2.55 -13.39 16.97
CA ALA A 116 -2.35 -12.06 16.41
C ALA A 116 -3.37 -11.04 16.93
N VAL A 117 -4.66 -11.40 17.00
CA VAL A 117 -5.72 -10.54 17.57
C VAL A 117 -5.46 -10.25 19.04
N LYS A 118 -5.04 -11.24 19.84
CA LYS A 118 -4.68 -11.05 21.25
C LYS A 118 -3.53 -10.05 21.39
N LYS A 119 -2.48 -10.20 20.56
CA LYS A 119 -1.33 -9.28 20.55
C LYS A 119 -1.74 -7.85 20.16
N ILE A 120 -2.55 -7.69 19.10
CA ILE A 120 -3.08 -6.38 18.68
C ILE A 120 -3.84 -5.69 19.82
N LYS A 121 -4.74 -6.40 20.50
CA LYS A 121 -5.50 -5.83 21.63
C LYS A 121 -4.60 -5.33 22.77
N ASN A 122 -3.48 -6.03 23.00
CA ASN A 122 -2.57 -5.72 24.10
C ASN A 122 -1.56 -4.60 23.74
N GLU A 123 -1.09 -4.56 22.49
CA GLU A 123 0.04 -3.70 22.10
C GLU A 123 -0.38 -2.44 21.36
N LEU A 124 -1.38 -2.52 20.47
CA LEU A 124 -1.82 -1.37 19.66
C LEU A 124 -2.20 -0.14 20.51
N PRO A 125 -2.96 -0.27 21.62
CA PRO A 125 -3.33 0.89 22.43
C PRO A 125 -2.12 1.65 23.02
N LYS A 126 -1.02 0.93 23.27
CA LYS A 126 0.23 1.46 23.85
C LYS A 126 1.05 2.27 22.86
N GLY A 127 0.82 2.10 21.56
CA GLY A 127 1.56 2.80 20.50
C GLY A 127 1.36 4.31 20.59
N ILE A 128 2.47 5.05 20.54
CA ILE A 128 2.51 6.51 20.52
C ILE A 128 2.89 6.96 19.10
N ALA A 129 2.19 7.97 18.58
CA ALA A 129 2.49 8.52 17.28
C ALA A 129 3.92 9.10 17.25
N PRO A 130 4.71 8.81 16.21
CA PRO A 130 6.05 9.38 16.09
C PRO A 130 5.98 10.90 15.95
N SER A 131 6.90 11.60 16.58
CA SER A 131 7.08 13.03 16.33
C SER A 131 7.90 13.23 15.06
N VAL A 132 7.33 13.98 14.11
CA VAL A 132 8.02 14.42 12.90
C VAL A 132 8.27 15.93 13.04
N SER A 133 9.54 16.32 13.00
CA SER A 133 9.95 17.73 13.09
C SER A 133 9.49 18.51 11.86
N GLU A 134 9.44 19.84 11.95
CA GLU A 134 9.10 20.69 10.79
C GLU A 134 10.12 20.54 9.66
N LYS A 135 11.41 20.41 10.00
CA LYS A 135 12.47 20.10 9.01
C LYS A 135 12.18 18.80 8.26
N ASN A 136 11.96 17.71 8.99
CA ASN A 136 11.68 16.40 8.39
C ASN A 136 10.37 16.40 7.60
N THR A 137 9.38 17.18 8.05
CA THR A 137 8.12 17.34 7.34
C THR A 137 8.35 17.97 5.97
N ARG A 138 9.17 19.03 5.87
CA ARG A 138 9.55 19.66 4.60
C ARG A 138 10.35 18.71 3.69
N GLU A 139 11.27 17.94 4.25
CA GLU A 139 12.04 16.95 3.47
C GLU A 139 11.14 15.84 2.90
N ILE A 140 10.16 15.37 3.67
CA ILE A 140 9.14 14.42 3.21
C ILE A 140 8.29 15.04 2.10
N GLU A 141 7.85 16.29 2.25
CA GLU A 141 7.08 17.01 1.25
C GLU A 141 7.86 17.17 -0.06
N GLU A 142 9.18 17.37 0.01
CA GLU A 142 10.02 17.52 -1.17
C GLU A 142 10.27 16.19 -1.89
N VAL A 143 10.35 15.06 -1.17
CA VAL A 143 10.65 13.76 -1.78
C VAL A 143 9.42 13.10 -2.42
N ILE A 144 8.23 13.28 -1.83
CA ILE A 144 6.97 12.66 -2.26
C ILE A 144 6.66 12.84 -3.76
N PRO A 145 6.77 14.05 -4.36
CA PRO A 145 6.44 14.28 -5.75
C PRO A 145 7.25 13.40 -6.73
N GLY A 146 8.51 13.11 -6.42
CA GLY A 146 9.36 12.25 -7.26
C GLY A 146 8.83 10.82 -7.33
N PHE A 147 8.47 10.25 -6.18
CA PHE A 147 7.84 8.93 -6.11
C PHE A 147 6.48 8.91 -6.81
N ILE A 148 5.62 9.90 -6.56
CA ILE A 148 4.29 9.98 -7.18
C ILE A 148 4.41 10.05 -8.71
N LYS A 149 5.31 10.90 -9.22
CA LYS A 149 5.50 11.08 -10.67
C LYS A 149 5.93 9.77 -11.34
N ASN A 150 6.92 9.08 -10.78
CA ASN A 150 7.40 7.82 -11.35
C ASN A 150 6.33 6.73 -11.30
N TYR A 151 5.63 6.59 -10.17
CA TYR A 151 4.56 5.62 -10.01
C TYR A 151 3.39 5.89 -10.96
N ARG A 152 2.85 7.13 -11.00
CA ARG A 152 1.68 7.47 -11.82
C ARG A 152 1.97 7.34 -13.30
N THR A 153 3.10 7.87 -13.78
CA THR A 153 3.48 7.77 -15.21
C THR A 153 3.43 6.32 -15.68
N THR A 154 4.06 5.41 -14.93
CA THR A 154 4.09 4.00 -15.29
C THR A 154 2.72 3.35 -15.16
N VAL A 155 2.01 3.54 -14.04
CA VAL A 155 0.71 2.90 -13.78
C VAL A 155 -0.37 3.36 -14.77
N GLU A 156 -0.41 4.64 -15.13
CA GLU A 156 -1.34 5.16 -16.13
C GLU A 156 -1.10 4.51 -17.49
N ALA A 157 0.17 4.36 -17.89
CA ALA A 157 0.56 3.80 -19.17
C ALA A 157 0.32 2.28 -19.28
N ILE A 158 0.33 1.53 -18.17
CA ILE A 158 -0.01 0.09 -18.15
C ILE A 158 -1.46 -0.20 -17.74
N SER A 159 -2.28 0.83 -17.54
CA SER A 159 -3.65 0.71 -17.01
C SER A 159 -4.55 -0.22 -17.83
N GLY A 160 -4.39 -0.25 -19.17
CA GLY A 160 -5.14 -1.15 -20.05
C GLY A 160 -4.93 -2.63 -19.70
N LEU A 161 -3.68 -3.04 -19.49
CA LEU A 161 -3.38 -4.42 -19.07
C LEU A 161 -3.90 -4.70 -17.66
N ILE A 162 -3.71 -3.75 -16.74
CA ILE A 162 -4.20 -3.89 -15.36
C ILE A 162 -5.72 -4.13 -15.35
N ASN A 163 -6.47 -3.37 -16.14
CA ASN A 163 -7.92 -3.51 -16.26
C ASN A 163 -8.31 -4.87 -16.87
N ALA A 164 -7.66 -5.28 -17.98
CA ALA A 164 -7.95 -6.55 -18.62
C ALA A 164 -7.71 -7.77 -17.70
N VAL A 165 -6.63 -7.75 -16.89
CA VAL A 165 -6.38 -8.80 -15.90
C VAL A 165 -7.33 -8.69 -14.71
N SER A 166 -7.68 -7.47 -14.31
CA SER A 166 -8.61 -7.19 -13.20
C SER A 166 -10.01 -7.75 -13.44
N ASP A 167 -10.47 -7.76 -14.69
CA ASP A 167 -11.78 -8.31 -15.07
C ASP A 167 -11.87 -9.83 -14.86
N GLN A 168 -10.74 -10.53 -14.83
CA GLN A 168 -10.67 -11.96 -14.54
C GLN A 168 -10.54 -12.28 -13.04
N VAL A 169 -10.44 -11.27 -12.18
CA VAL A 169 -10.33 -11.47 -10.73
C VAL A 169 -11.70 -11.85 -10.14
N SER A 170 -11.76 -12.98 -9.45
CA SER A 170 -12.99 -13.49 -8.85
C SER A 170 -13.54 -12.54 -7.77
N ARG A 171 -14.84 -12.24 -7.85
CA ARG A 171 -15.54 -11.43 -6.84
C ARG A 171 -15.95 -12.31 -5.67
N ARG A 172 -15.42 -12.03 -4.47
CA ARG A 172 -15.72 -12.82 -3.24
C ARG A 172 -16.80 -12.23 -2.33
N ARG A 173 -17.40 -11.10 -2.73
CA ARG A 173 -18.53 -10.46 -2.04
C ARG A 173 -19.37 -9.75 -3.09
N GLU A 174 -20.68 -9.83 -2.97
CA GLU A 174 -21.58 -8.90 -3.65
C GLU A 174 -21.30 -7.49 -3.14
N ARG A 175 -21.25 -6.54 -4.06
CA ARG A 175 -20.93 -5.15 -3.74
C ARG A 175 -21.72 -4.24 -4.65
N LEU A 176 -22.43 -3.30 -4.05
CA LEU A 176 -22.92 -2.14 -4.78
C LEU A 176 -21.73 -1.36 -5.35
N LEU A 177 -21.82 -0.99 -6.63
CA LEU A 177 -20.87 -0.08 -7.23
C LEU A 177 -21.05 1.28 -6.55
N HIS A 178 -19.96 1.91 -6.11
CA HIS A 178 -20.01 3.32 -5.73
C HIS A 178 -20.09 4.15 -7.01
N ILE A 179 -21.28 4.22 -7.60
CA ILE A 179 -21.67 5.13 -8.67
C ILE A 179 -22.44 6.31 -8.02
N GLY A 180 -22.10 7.56 -8.37
CA GLY A 180 -22.76 8.77 -7.86
C GLY A 180 -21.86 9.75 -7.10
N LEU A 181 -22.47 10.80 -6.53
CA LEU A 181 -21.84 11.98 -5.91
C LEU A 181 -20.86 11.66 -4.75
N PHE A 182 -21.00 10.49 -4.11
CA PHE A 182 -20.14 9.99 -3.04
C PHE A 182 -19.16 8.90 -3.49
N GLY A 183 -19.04 8.67 -4.80
CA GLY A 183 -18.06 7.75 -5.35
C GLY A 183 -16.65 8.33 -5.20
N TYR A 184 -15.74 7.58 -4.58
CA TYR A 184 -14.32 7.95 -4.59
C TYR A 184 -13.84 8.11 -6.04
N SER A 185 -13.17 9.22 -6.34
CA SER A 185 -12.57 9.44 -7.67
C SER A 185 -11.58 8.31 -7.95
N ARG A 186 -11.94 7.46 -8.92
CA ARG A 186 -11.12 6.35 -9.44
C ARG A 186 -10.25 6.77 -10.62
N GLY A 187 -10.22 8.08 -10.91
CA GLY A 187 -9.37 8.68 -11.92
C GLY A 187 -7.97 8.88 -11.37
N LEU A 188 -7.02 8.09 -11.87
CA LEU A 188 -5.59 8.37 -11.73
C LEU A 188 -5.17 9.08 -13.00
N GLY A 189 -5.01 10.39 -12.92
CA GLY A 189 -4.81 11.24 -14.09
C GLY A 189 -5.98 11.09 -15.07
N LYS A 190 -5.69 10.56 -16.26
CA LYS A 190 -6.66 10.41 -17.37
C LYS A 190 -7.35 9.04 -17.43
N VAL A 191 -6.96 8.08 -16.58
CA VAL A 191 -7.43 6.68 -16.70
C VAL A 191 -8.24 6.23 -15.49
N GLN A 192 -9.18 5.30 -15.73
CA GLN A 192 -9.95 4.67 -14.67
C GLN A 192 -9.29 3.34 -14.28
N LEU A 193 -8.88 3.25 -13.02
CA LEU A 193 -8.26 2.04 -12.47
C LEU A 193 -9.25 1.21 -11.65
N PRO A 194 -8.99 -0.10 -11.49
CA PRO A 194 -9.82 -0.95 -10.68
C PRO A 194 -9.62 -0.62 -9.19
N ARG A 195 -10.52 -1.09 -8.33
CA ARG A 195 -10.38 -0.88 -6.88
C ARG A 195 -9.07 -1.49 -6.37
N ALA A 196 -8.50 -0.93 -5.31
CA ALA A 196 -7.18 -1.30 -4.79
C ALA A 196 -6.95 -2.83 -4.62
N ILE A 197 -7.94 -3.58 -4.12
CA ILE A 197 -7.84 -5.06 -4.01
C ILE A 197 -7.60 -5.69 -5.39
N THR A 198 -8.44 -5.35 -6.37
CA THR A 198 -8.39 -5.92 -7.71
C THR A 198 -7.14 -5.47 -8.45
N PHE A 199 -6.76 -4.20 -8.29
CA PHE A 199 -5.50 -3.65 -8.80
C PHE A 199 -4.28 -4.43 -8.28
N THR A 200 -4.18 -4.60 -6.96
CA THR A 200 -3.09 -5.37 -6.34
C THR A 200 -3.12 -6.82 -6.81
N SER A 201 -4.30 -7.44 -6.87
CA SER A 201 -4.47 -8.81 -7.36
C SER A 201 -3.98 -8.98 -8.80
N ALA A 202 -4.34 -8.06 -9.69
CA ALA A 202 -3.95 -8.13 -11.11
C ALA A 202 -2.43 -8.05 -11.27
N LEU A 203 -1.80 -7.09 -10.61
CA LEU A 203 -0.36 -6.87 -10.68
C LEU A 203 0.44 -8.03 -10.07
N TYR A 204 0.05 -8.53 -8.88
CA TYR A 204 0.66 -9.75 -8.33
C TYR A 204 0.43 -10.98 -9.23
N SER A 205 -0.69 -11.06 -9.95
CA SER A 205 -0.98 -12.17 -10.87
C SER A 205 -0.19 -12.11 -12.17
N LEU A 206 0.29 -10.93 -12.55
CA LEU A 206 1.31 -10.76 -13.59
C LEU A 206 2.73 -11.04 -13.07
N GLY A 207 2.89 -11.22 -11.75
CA GLY A 207 4.19 -11.32 -11.10
C GLY A 207 4.91 -9.98 -10.99
N ILE A 208 4.19 -8.85 -11.00
CA ILE A 208 4.76 -7.50 -10.90
C ILE A 208 4.14 -6.80 -9.68
N PRO A 209 4.61 -7.08 -8.45
CA PRO A 209 4.06 -6.46 -7.25
C PRO A 209 4.06 -4.92 -7.33
N PRO A 210 2.92 -4.23 -7.07
CA PRO A 210 2.79 -2.78 -7.18
C PRO A 210 3.70 -1.99 -6.24
N GLU A 211 4.21 -2.62 -5.17
CA GLU A 211 5.21 -2.07 -4.27
C GLU A 211 6.50 -1.66 -5.00
N LEU A 212 6.83 -2.36 -6.07
CA LEU A 212 8.07 -2.18 -6.82
C LEU A 212 7.96 -1.07 -7.89
N ILE A 213 6.74 -0.74 -8.32
CA ILE A 213 6.51 0.23 -9.40
C ILE A 213 6.77 1.65 -8.90
N GLY A 214 7.66 2.38 -9.58
CA GLY A 214 8.06 3.75 -9.26
C GLY A 214 8.92 3.92 -8.00
N THR A 215 9.00 2.90 -7.13
CA THR A 215 9.73 2.97 -5.86
C THR A 215 11.24 3.04 -6.09
N GLY A 216 11.80 2.26 -7.02
CA GLY A 216 13.23 2.26 -7.28
C GLY A 216 13.74 3.58 -7.84
N ARG A 217 13.14 4.09 -8.91
CA ARG A 217 13.47 5.41 -9.46
C ARG A 217 13.17 6.53 -8.45
N GLY A 218 12.14 6.38 -7.62
CA GLY A 218 11.86 7.30 -6.52
C GLY A 218 12.98 7.33 -5.47
N LEU A 219 13.50 6.17 -5.07
CA LEU A 219 14.64 6.05 -4.15
C LEU A 219 15.93 6.64 -4.76
N ALA A 220 16.20 6.35 -6.03
CA ALA A 220 17.35 6.93 -6.75
C ALA A 220 17.26 8.46 -6.81
N ALA A 221 16.07 9.01 -7.07
CA ALA A 221 15.83 10.45 -7.06
C ALA A 221 16.01 11.07 -5.66
N ALA A 222 15.51 10.40 -4.62
CA ALA A 222 15.70 10.82 -3.22
C ALA A 222 17.18 10.83 -2.84
N LEU A 223 17.93 9.80 -3.22
CA LEU A 223 19.37 9.72 -2.99
C LEU A 223 20.12 10.85 -3.69
N LYS A 224 19.83 11.11 -4.96
CA LYS A 224 20.45 12.22 -5.73
C LYS A 224 20.21 13.59 -5.09
N LYS A 225 19.09 13.77 -4.40
CA LYS A 225 18.76 15.00 -3.66
C LYS A 225 19.33 15.04 -2.23
N GLY A 226 19.97 13.97 -1.75
CA GLY A 226 20.39 13.86 -0.35
C GLY A 226 19.23 13.68 0.64
N LEU A 227 18.05 13.25 0.17
CA LEU A 227 16.82 13.11 0.95
C LEU A 227 16.44 11.64 1.26
N SER A 228 17.35 10.69 1.01
CA SER A 228 17.13 9.27 1.31
C SER A 228 16.83 9.03 2.79
N GLU A 229 17.50 9.76 3.69
CA GLU A 229 17.30 9.66 5.14
C GLU A 229 15.88 10.03 5.56
N ALA A 230 15.26 11.02 4.91
CA ALA A 230 13.87 11.41 5.17
C ALA A 230 12.88 10.28 4.83
N VAL A 231 13.23 9.40 3.88
CA VAL A 231 12.45 8.20 3.57
C VAL A 231 12.69 7.12 4.61
N LEU A 232 13.95 6.73 4.82
CA LEU A 232 14.32 5.56 5.64
C LEU A 232 14.02 5.75 7.13
N LYS A 233 14.16 6.96 7.64
CA LYS A 233 13.84 7.28 9.03
C LYS A 233 12.34 7.15 9.34
N HIS A 234 11.48 7.41 8.35
CA HIS A 234 10.04 7.51 8.55
C HIS A 234 9.27 6.30 8.03
N TYR A 235 9.81 5.57 7.05
CA TYR A 235 9.32 4.27 6.64
C TYR A 235 10.25 3.18 7.18
N LEU A 236 9.91 2.65 8.36
CA LEU A 236 10.81 1.83 9.17
C LEU A 236 11.12 0.49 8.50
N PHE A 237 10.10 -0.11 7.85
CA PHE A 237 10.19 -1.44 7.27
C PHE A 237 10.13 -1.45 5.74
N LEU A 238 10.64 -0.38 5.10
CA LEU A 238 10.64 -0.29 3.63
C LEU A 238 11.40 -1.47 3.00
N LYS A 239 12.55 -1.86 3.58
CA LYS A 239 13.35 -2.95 3.02
C LYS A 239 12.60 -4.27 3.08
N GLU A 240 11.99 -4.57 4.22
CA GLU A 240 11.22 -5.77 4.48
C GLU A 240 9.97 -5.84 3.58
N ASP A 241 9.27 -4.72 3.40
CA ASP A 241 8.11 -4.66 2.49
C ASP A 241 8.53 -4.90 1.03
N LEU A 242 9.66 -4.34 0.59
CA LEU A 242 10.20 -4.55 -0.76
C LEU A 242 10.70 -5.98 -0.98
N ILE A 243 11.36 -6.58 0.00
CA ILE A 243 11.79 -7.98 -0.04
C ILE A 243 10.57 -8.89 -0.08
N SER A 244 9.60 -8.68 0.81
CA SER A 244 8.36 -9.47 0.89
C SER A 244 7.57 -9.40 -0.41
N ALA A 245 7.46 -8.23 -1.04
CA ALA A 245 6.83 -8.10 -2.35
C ALA A 245 7.69 -8.77 -3.43
N GLY A 246 9.00 -8.54 -3.42
CA GLY A 246 9.97 -9.06 -4.39
C GLY A 246 10.05 -10.59 -4.47
N HIS A 247 9.66 -11.31 -3.42
CA HIS A 247 9.49 -12.77 -3.48
C HIS A 247 8.47 -13.24 -4.52
N TYR A 248 7.53 -12.38 -4.91
CA TYR A 248 6.49 -12.67 -5.90
C TYR A 248 6.77 -12.00 -7.26
N LEU A 249 7.95 -11.42 -7.43
CA LEU A 249 8.40 -10.85 -8.70
C LEU A 249 8.71 -11.95 -9.71
N ASN A 250 8.14 -11.84 -10.91
CA ASN A 250 8.46 -12.66 -12.08
C ASN A 250 9.20 -11.82 -13.13
N LYS A 251 10.54 -11.91 -13.11
CA LYS A 251 11.41 -11.17 -14.03
C LYS A 251 11.25 -11.63 -15.49
N GLU A 252 10.97 -12.90 -15.75
CA GLU A 252 10.70 -13.39 -17.11
C GLU A 252 9.44 -12.75 -17.71
N ASN A 253 8.36 -12.66 -16.92
CA ASN A 253 7.15 -11.98 -17.35
C ASN A 253 7.43 -10.51 -17.65
N LEU A 254 8.24 -9.86 -16.81
CA LEU A 254 8.62 -8.47 -17.04
C LEU A 254 9.39 -8.28 -18.35
N ILE A 255 10.33 -9.17 -18.67
CA ILE A 255 11.07 -9.17 -19.95
C ILE A 255 10.10 -9.38 -21.14
N LYS A 256 9.16 -10.34 -21.03
CA LYS A 256 8.14 -10.59 -22.05
C LYS A 256 7.23 -9.37 -22.28
N LEU A 257 6.89 -8.66 -21.21
CA LEU A 257 6.07 -7.46 -21.26
C LEU A 257 6.84 -6.26 -21.85
N SER A 258 8.12 -6.09 -21.49
CA SER A 258 8.96 -5.02 -22.03
C SER A 258 9.26 -5.17 -23.52
N ALA A 259 9.30 -6.41 -24.03
CA ALA A 259 9.41 -6.64 -25.46
C ALA A 259 8.18 -6.15 -26.27
N LYS A 260 7.01 -6.01 -25.63
CA LYS A 260 5.78 -5.51 -26.28
C LYS A 260 5.51 -4.03 -26.03
N ASN A 261 5.96 -3.48 -24.90
CA ASN A 261 5.75 -2.09 -24.54
C ASN A 261 6.93 -1.57 -23.71
N ASN A 262 7.61 -0.54 -24.22
CA ASN A 262 8.81 0.03 -23.59
C ASN A 262 8.56 0.62 -22.20
N VAL A 263 7.30 0.92 -21.83
CA VAL A 263 6.95 1.39 -20.48
C VAL A 263 7.35 0.37 -19.41
N TRP A 264 7.44 -0.93 -19.70
CA TRP A 264 7.89 -1.91 -18.71
C TRP A 264 9.40 -1.83 -18.43
N LEU A 265 10.19 -1.17 -19.30
CA LEU A 265 11.61 -0.88 -19.02
C LEU A 265 11.77 0.01 -17.78
N ASP A 266 10.81 0.91 -17.53
CA ASP A 266 10.78 1.71 -16.31
C ASP A 266 10.70 0.86 -15.04
N ILE A 267 9.94 -0.25 -15.09
CA ILE A 267 9.78 -1.17 -13.96
C ILE A 267 11.04 -2.03 -13.81
N ILE A 268 11.71 -2.39 -14.91
CA ILE A 268 13.04 -3.04 -14.86
C ILE A 268 14.04 -2.12 -14.15
N GLU A 269 14.04 -0.83 -14.49
CA GLU A 269 14.89 0.15 -13.82
C GLU A 269 14.50 0.31 -12.33
N ASP A 270 13.21 0.32 -12.00
CA ASP A 270 12.78 0.33 -10.59
C ASP A 270 13.33 -0.88 -9.83
N ILE A 271 13.25 -2.09 -10.39
CA ILE A 271 13.78 -3.31 -9.76
C ILE A 271 15.28 -3.22 -9.58
N LYS A 272 16.02 -2.78 -10.61
CA LYS A 272 17.48 -2.61 -10.54
C LYS A 272 17.87 -1.65 -9.41
N GLN A 273 17.21 -0.49 -9.31
CA GLN A 273 17.47 0.48 -8.26
C GLN A 273 17.11 -0.07 -6.87
N ILE A 274 16.03 -0.82 -6.75
CA ILE A 274 15.65 -1.49 -5.50
C ILE A 274 16.69 -2.54 -5.10
N GLU A 275 17.15 -3.38 -6.03
CA GLU A 275 18.16 -4.42 -5.74
C GLU A 275 19.50 -3.81 -5.32
N ASN A 276 19.91 -2.73 -5.97
CA ASN A 276 21.09 -1.96 -5.55
C ASN A 276 20.92 -1.38 -4.15
N PHE A 277 19.76 -0.80 -3.85
CA PHE A 277 19.43 -0.26 -2.52
C PHE A 277 19.40 -1.35 -1.44
N LEU A 278 18.91 -2.55 -1.77
CA LEU A 278 18.85 -3.69 -0.85
C LEU A 278 20.19 -4.42 -0.72
N GLY A 279 21.11 -4.25 -1.67
CA GLY A 279 22.34 -5.04 -1.78
C GLY A 279 22.09 -6.51 -2.10
N ARG A 280 20.93 -6.84 -2.71
CA ARG A 280 20.54 -8.21 -3.03
C ARG A 280 19.55 -8.28 -4.19
N GLN A 281 19.56 -9.41 -4.89
CA GLN A 281 18.60 -9.72 -5.94
C GLN A 281 17.23 -10.10 -5.34
N LEU A 282 16.17 -9.67 -6.02
CA LEU A 282 14.78 -10.04 -5.75
C LEU A 282 14.35 -11.26 -6.57
N GLY A 283 13.51 -12.09 -5.95
CA GLY A 283 12.96 -13.29 -6.57
C GLY A 283 12.45 -14.29 -5.52
N PRO A 284 11.86 -15.40 -5.98
CA PRO A 284 11.32 -16.43 -5.09
C PRO A 284 12.43 -17.20 -4.37
N GLU A 285 12.30 -17.39 -3.07
CA GLU A 285 13.28 -18.08 -2.22
C GLU A 285 12.80 -19.48 -1.81
N ASN A 286 11.50 -19.67 -1.62
CA ASN A 286 10.93 -20.95 -1.18
C ASN A 286 10.01 -21.60 -2.25
N ALA A 287 9.58 -22.83 -1.97
CA ALA A 287 8.77 -23.63 -2.89
C ALA A 287 7.44 -22.94 -3.25
N SER A 288 6.73 -22.38 -2.27
CA SER A 288 5.45 -21.69 -2.49
C SER A 288 5.62 -20.44 -3.38
N GLN A 289 6.72 -19.71 -3.23
CA GLN A 289 7.02 -18.54 -4.05
C GLN A 289 7.43 -18.95 -5.48
N ARG A 290 8.17 -20.05 -5.64
CA ARG A 290 8.49 -20.62 -6.96
C ARG A 290 7.25 -21.12 -7.68
N GLU A 291 6.30 -21.72 -6.97
CA GLU A 291 5.01 -22.11 -7.53
C GLU A 291 4.22 -20.88 -7.99
N HIS A 292 4.20 -19.81 -7.20
CA HIS A 292 3.58 -18.54 -7.60
C HIS A 292 4.22 -18.00 -8.88
N TYR A 293 5.56 -18.01 -8.97
CA TYR A 293 6.30 -17.61 -10.17
C TYR A 293 5.85 -18.40 -11.42
N GLN A 294 5.70 -19.72 -11.31
CA GLN A 294 5.22 -20.55 -12.41
C GLN A 294 3.77 -20.23 -12.81
N LEU A 295 2.89 -20.00 -11.82
CA LEU A 295 1.50 -19.63 -12.08
C LEU A 295 1.39 -18.28 -12.79
N THR A 296 2.17 -17.27 -12.40
CA THR A 296 2.15 -15.97 -13.07
C THR A 296 2.64 -16.06 -14.51
N GLY A 297 3.60 -16.95 -14.80
CA GLY A 297 4.00 -17.27 -16.18
C GLY A 297 2.84 -17.81 -17.02
N LYS A 298 2.13 -18.81 -16.49
CA LYS A 298 0.94 -19.39 -17.15
C LYS A 298 -0.21 -18.39 -17.31
N ILE A 299 -0.40 -17.49 -16.35
CA ILE A 299 -1.40 -16.41 -16.44
C ILE A 299 -1.10 -15.50 -17.62
N LEU A 300 0.15 -15.05 -17.76
CA LEU A 300 0.54 -14.17 -18.86
C LEU A 300 0.41 -14.86 -20.23
N GLU A 301 0.78 -16.14 -20.33
CA GLU A 301 0.60 -16.93 -21.54
C GLU A 301 -0.87 -17.08 -21.94
N LYS A 302 -1.74 -17.39 -20.97
CA LYS A 302 -3.19 -17.48 -21.20
C LYS A 302 -3.79 -16.14 -21.58
N TYR A 303 -3.32 -15.05 -20.98
CA TYR A 303 -3.73 -13.69 -21.36
C TYR A 303 -3.41 -13.43 -22.84
N TYR A 304 -2.19 -13.72 -23.31
CA TYR A 304 -1.84 -13.52 -24.72
C TYR A 304 -2.62 -14.41 -25.70
N ARG A 305 -3.14 -15.55 -25.23
CA ARG A 305 -3.99 -16.45 -26.01
C ARG A 305 -5.49 -16.15 -25.88
N ASN A 306 -5.87 -15.05 -25.21
CA ASN A 306 -7.26 -14.69 -24.90
C ASN A 306 -8.05 -15.82 -24.20
N GLN A 307 -7.38 -16.59 -23.34
CA GLN A 307 -7.99 -17.69 -22.59
C GLN A 307 -8.40 -17.26 -21.19
N ASN A 308 -9.36 -17.96 -20.58
CA ASN A 308 -9.70 -17.75 -19.16
C ASN A 308 -8.54 -18.18 -18.24
N PHE A 309 -8.17 -17.32 -17.30
CA PHE A 309 -7.14 -17.57 -16.28
C PHE A 309 -7.60 -17.21 -14.85
N SER A 310 -8.90 -17.04 -14.62
CA SER A 310 -9.46 -16.62 -13.32
C SER A 310 -9.13 -17.58 -12.18
N GLN A 311 -9.13 -18.88 -12.45
CA GLN A 311 -8.74 -19.90 -11.47
C GLN A 311 -7.26 -19.79 -11.08
N LEU A 312 -6.37 -19.48 -12.03
CA LEU A 312 -4.94 -19.30 -11.75
C LEU A 312 -4.67 -18.08 -10.87
N ILE A 313 -5.40 -16.98 -11.08
CA ILE A 313 -5.36 -15.80 -10.18
C ILE A 313 -5.71 -16.22 -8.75
N THR A 314 -6.74 -17.06 -8.60
CA THR A 314 -7.21 -17.52 -7.29
C THR A 314 -6.15 -18.40 -6.62
N LEU A 315 -5.55 -19.35 -7.34
CA LEU A 315 -4.46 -20.20 -6.84
C LEU A 315 -3.23 -19.37 -6.44
N ALA A 316 -2.80 -18.43 -7.29
CA ALA A 316 -1.71 -17.52 -6.98
C ALA A 316 -2.01 -16.68 -5.71
N GLY A 317 -3.27 -16.25 -5.53
CA GLY A 317 -3.75 -15.56 -4.34
C GLY A 317 -3.59 -16.36 -3.04
N LEU A 318 -3.77 -17.68 -3.09
CA LEU A 318 -3.56 -18.57 -1.95
C LEU A 318 -2.07 -18.60 -1.53
N LEU A 319 -1.17 -18.67 -2.51
CA LEU A 319 0.28 -18.75 -2.27
C LEU A 319 0.81 -17.47 -1.61
N ARG A 320 0.28 -16.29 -2.00
CA ARG A 320 0.60 -15.00 -1.36
C ARG A 320 -0.31 -14.63 -0.18
N ARG A 321 -1.19 -15.56 0.25
CA ARG A 321 -2.08 -15.42 1.43
C ARG A 321 -2.99 -14.18 1.39
N SER A 322 -3.34 -13.73 0.19
CA SER A 322 -4.26 -12.63 -0.07
C SER A 322 -4.53 -12.55 -1.57
N LEU A 323 -5.78 -12.32 -1.98
CA LEU A 323 -6.07 -12.05 -3.39
C LEU A 323 -5.38 -10.75 -3.84
N GLY A 324 -5.49 -9.70 -3.02
CA GLY A 324 -4.95 -8.37 -3.19
C GLY A 324 -5.21 -7.56 -1.94
#